data_AF-A0A3A8JMZ3-F1
#
_entry.id   AF-A0A3A8JMZ3-F1
#
_cell.length_a   1.000
_cell.length_b   1.000
_cell.length_c   1.000
_cell.angle_alpha   90.00
_cell.angle_beta   90.00
_cell.angle_gamma   90.00
#
_symmetry.space_group_name_H-M   'P 1'
#
loop_
_entity.id
_entity.type
_entity.pdbx_description
1 polymer ?
#
loop_
_entity_poly.entity_id
_entity_poly.type
_entity_poly.pdbx_seq_one_letter_code
_entity_poly.pdbx_strand_id
1 'polypeptide(L)'
;MTATSAKQAMVATPAMSAALAQPMVATREVLPNLLAPLTDPKMNECFDKAFNEVYQGTKLPSGKERTEMLAFATKLREKQPDITAADLREALVGELRKRRDGGGVVTPAKIQKYVEEAVSWTATCYEGGARSATPSEMAEWTAFANQQMKDNPETTPDQLSAAIMDAVRNKATGMSAGASGKVNVDKFIQDAVSWSSNVYQGGSRSATSAELQKWRAFADKTMADNPDMTSAQLQAAIQDAVRDEVTGVSSGSGGANLDKIINDAVSWAAKVYQGGERGATPAELTKWKEFANKKLADNPGMTPSQLSSAIQDAVRDDMRGVGGPAESAPLERFVKDAFKWVFELYMNQPTDKPREPTAREIRDWSNYAKEQLKKNPDLTAEDLQSVIQDGLRRALGNM
;
A
#
# COMPACT_ATOMS: atom_id res chain seq x y z
N MET A 1 -49.03 50.94 -31.45
CA MET A 1 -48.49 51.26 -32.80
C MET A 1 -47.41 50.24 -33.12
N THR A 2 -47.48 49.66 -34.33
CA THR A 2 -46.53 48.73 -35.02
C THR A 2 -46.11 47.46 -34.27
N ALA A 3 -46.70 46.28 -34.48
CA ALA A 3 -46.87 45.42 -35.67
C ALA A 3 -45.65 44.52 -36.00
N THR A 4 -45.79 43.25 -35.59
CA THR A 4 -45.74 42.02 -36.42
C THR A 4 -44.44 41.62 -37.17
N SER A 5 -43.82 40.55 -36.65
CA SER A 5 -43.51 39.27 -37.32
C SER A 5 -43.02 39.25 -38.77
N ALA A 6 -41.84 38.67 -39.00
CA ALA A 6 -41.58 37.79 -40.15
C ALA A 6 -40.39 36.85 -39.87
N LYS A 7 -40.70 35.57 -39.64
CA LYS A 7 -39.81 34.42 -39.85
C LYS A 7 -39.62 34.21 -41.36
N GLN A 8 -38.37 34.07 -41.83
CA GLN A 8 -37.89 33.41 -43.07
C GLN A 8 -36.40 33.79 -43.18
N ALA A 9 -35.41 32.97 -43.52
CA ALA A 9 -35.28 31.67 -44.19
C ALA A 9 -33.93 31.05 -43.67
N MET A 10 -33.55 29.78 -43.84
CA MET A 10 -33.77 28.84 -44.93
C MET A 10 -33.81 27.40 -44.42
N VAL A 11 -34.68 26.65 -45.09
CA VAL A 11 -34.87 25.20 -45.05
C VAL A 11 -33.79 24.52 -45.92
N ALA A 12 -33.47 23.27 -45.57
CA ALA A 12 -32.72 22.29 -46.37
C ALA A 12 -33.18 22.26 -47.85
N THR A 13 -32.40 21.85 -48.84
CA THR A 13 -31.92 20.48 -49.19
C THR A 13 -31.30 20.58 -50.63
N PRO A 14 -31.00 19.50 -51.40
CA PRO A 14 -29.93 18.48 -51.34
C PRO A 14 -29.02 18.46 -52.60
N ALA A 15 -27.88 17.75 -52.58
CA ALA A 15 -27.28 17.01 -53.72
C ALA A 15 -25.96 16.36 -53.24
N MET A 16 -25.98 15.11 -52.77
CA MET A 16 -25.72 13.88 -53.54
C MET A 16 -24.40 13.81 -54.33
N SER A 17 -23.62 12.81 -53.92
CA SER A 17 -22.76 11.94 -54.73
C SER A 17 -21.34 12.42 -55.08
N ALA A 18 -20.41 12.07 -54.19
CA ALA A 18 -19.17 11.43 -54.61
C ALA A 18 -18.70 10.47 -53.51
N ALA A 19 -19.01 9.19 -53.70
CA ALA A 19 -18.32 8.11 -53.02
C ALA A 19 -16.82 8.21 -53.35
N LEU A 20 -15.99 8.56 -52.38
CA LEU A 20 -14.55 8.42 -52.48
C LEU A 20 -14.05 7.63 -51.27
N ALA A 21 -14.04 6.33 -51.50
CA ALA A 21 -13.03 5.38 -51.06
C ALA A 21 -12.53 5.54 -49.62
N GLN A 22 -13.01 4.63 -48.75
CA GLN A 22 -12.11 4.01 -47.78
C GLN A 22 -10.78 3.72 -48.49
N PRO A 23 -9.60 3.99 -47.89
CA PRO A 23 -8.37 3.47 -48.44
C PRO A 23 -8.56 1.95 -48.53
N MET A 24 -8.72 1.47 -49.75
CA MET A 24 -8.74 0.04 -50.04
C MET A 24 -7.52 -0.53 -49.34
N VAL A 25 -7.77 -1.54 -48.51
CA VAL A 25 -6.77 -2.52 -48.12
C VAL A 25 -5.97 -2.78 -49.39
N ALA A 26 -4.74 -2.27 -49.43
CA ALA A 26 -3.83 -2.60 -50.52
C ALA A 26 -3.87 -4.12 -50.57
N THR A 27 -4.36 -4.62 -51.71
CA THR A 27 -4.42 -6.03 -52.02
C THR A 27 -3.11 -6.62 -51.56
N ARG A 28 -3.22 -7.50 -50.56
CA ARG A 28 -2.12 -8.23 -50.00
C ARG A 28 -1.49 -8.99 -51.18
N GLU A 29 -0.48 -8.40 -51.79
CA GLU A 29 0.47 -9.11 -52.63
C GLU A 29 1.19 -10.05 -51.68
N VAL A 30 0.55 -11.19 -51.43
CA VAL A 30 1.24 -12.37 -50.99
C VAL A 30 2.00 -12.84 -52.21
N LEU A 31 3.27 -12.43 -52.30
CA LEU A 31 4.29 -13.23 -52.95
C LEU A 31 5.49 -13.44 -52.01
N PRO A 32 6.09 -14.64 -52.04
CA PRO A 32 6.90 -15.22 -50.99
C PRO A 32 8.39 -14.84 -51.17
N ASN A 33 9.19 -14.98 -50.09
CA ASN A 33 10.66 -14.79 -49.99
C ASN A 33 11.21 -13.56 -49.23
N LEU A 34 10.39 -12.73 -48.57
CA LEU A 34 10.94 -11.61 -47.78
C LEU A 34 11.58 -11.98 -46.43
N LEU A 35 11.64 -13.26 -46.08
CA LEU A 35 12.42 -13.82 -44.96
C LEU A 35 13.65 -14.62 -45.44
N ALA A 36 14.27 -14.19 -46.54
CA ALA A 36 15.63 -14.66 -46.80
C ALA A 36 16.55 -14.20 -45.66
N PRO A 37 17.50 -15.03 -45.18
CA PRO A 37 18.43 -14.63 -44.15
C PRO A 37 19.07 -13.29 -44.52
N LEU A 38 19.15 -12.37 -43.55
CA LEU A 38 19.79 -11.06 -43.74
C LEU A 38 21.15 -11.27 -44.41
N THR A 39 21.26 -10.85 -45.67
CA THR A 39 22.51 -10.96 -46.42
C THR A 39 23.52 -9.96 -45.86
N ASP A 40 24.82 -10.29 -45.90
CA ASP A 40 25.89 -9.42 -45.39
C ASP A 40 25.82 -7.96 -45.89
N PRO A 41 25.40 -7.67 -47.13
CA PRO A 41 25.17 -6.30 -47.59
C PRO A 41 24.05 -5.55 -46.85
N LYS A 42 22.90 -6.21 -46.58
CA LYS A 42 21.79 -5.60 -45.82
C LYS A 42 22.14 -5.38 -44.36
N MET A 43 23.01 -6.22 -43.80
CA MET A 43 23.49 -6.09 -42.42
C MET A 43 24.41 -4.87 -42.27
N ASN A 44 25.30 -4.65 -43.24
CA ASN A 44 26.13 -3.44 -43.30
C ASN A 44 25.29 -2.16 -43.44
N GLU A 45 24.22 -2.21 -44.23
CA GLU A 45 23.27 -1.09 -44.34
C GLU A 45 22.57 -0.80 -43.00
N CYS A 46 22.25 -1.83 -42.22
CA CYS A 46 21.68 -1.67 -40.88
C CYS A 46 22.67 -1.01 -39.91
N PHE A 47 23.96 -1.37 -39.98
CA PHE A 47 25.00 -0.71 -39.18
C PHE A 47 25.13 0.77 -39.53
N ASP A 48 25.22 1.10 -40.82
CA ASP A 48 25.40 2.49 -41.26
C ASP A 48 24.20 3.36 -40.87
N LYS A 49 22.97 2.83 -41.03
CA LYS A 49 21.75 3.51 -40.60
C LYS A 49 21.68 3.68 -39.09
N ALA A 50 22.05 2.66 -38.30
CA ALA A 50 22.03 2.74 -36.85
C ALA A 50 23.06 3.76 -36.31
N PHE A 51 24.28 3.79 -36.88
CA PHE A 51 25.29 4.80 -36.53
C PHE A 51 24.84 6.21 -36.89
N ASN A 52 24.29 6.38 -38.10
CA ASN A 52 23.77 7.67 -38.53
C ASN A 52 22.63 8.15 -37.63
N GLU A 53 21.76 7.25 -37.17
CA GLU A 53 20.65 7.58 -36.27
C GLU A 53 21.13 7.98 -34.86
N VAL A 54 22.17 7.33 -34.32
CA VAL A 54 22.67 7.59 -32.96
C VAL A 54 23.61 8.79 -32.88
N TYR A 55 24.43 8.99 -33.91
CA TYR A 55 25.45 10.04 -33.96
C TYR A 55 25.13 11.17 -34.95
N GLN A 56 23.95 11.17 -35.56
CA GLN A 56 23.48 12.22 -36.49
C GLN A 56 24.48 12.54 -37.61
N GLY A 57 25.17 11.52 -38.13
CA GLY A 57 26.17 11.66 -39.20
C GLY A 57 27.53 12.22 -38.76
N THR A 58 27.72 12.56 -37.48
CA THR A 58 29.00 13.11 -36.96
C THR A 58 30.09 12.06 -36.77
N LYS A 59 29.74 10.77 -36.83
CA LYS A 59 30.66 9.64 -36.65
C LYS A 59 30.32 8.52 -37.62
N LEU A 60 31.33 8.06 -38.36
CA LEU A 60 31.28 6.84 -39.13
C LEU A 60 31.77 5.66 -38.29
N PRO A 61 31.19 4.46 -38.44
CA PRO A 61 31.64 3.27 -37.72
C PRO A 61 33.07 2.88 -38.14
N SER A 62 33.97 2.75 -37.18
CA SER A 62 35.32 2.22 -37.40
C SER A 62 35.30 0.72 -37.71
N GLY A 63 36.38 0.18 -38.29
CA GLY A 63 36.49 -1.25 -38.60
C GLY A 63 36.32 -2.16 -37.36
N LYS A 64 36.81 -1.71 -36.20
CA LYS A 64 36.63 -2.42 -34.92
C LYS A 64 35.16 -2.40 -34.48
N GLU A 65 34.50 -1.24 -34.55
CA GLU A 65 33.09 -1.10 -34.18
C GLU A 65 32.17 -1.91 -35.10
N ARG A 66 32.47 -1.98 -36.40
CA ARG A 66 31.74 -2.85 -37.33
C ARG A 66 31.89 -4.32 -36.95
N THR A 67 33.08 -4.75 -36.57
CA THR A 67 33.34 -6.13 -36.14
C THR A 67 32.56 -6.49 -34.88
N GLU A 68 32.49 -5.56 -33.91
CA GLU A 68 31.73 -5.76 -32.68
C GLU A 68 30.21 -5.76 -32.90
N MET A 69 29.70 -4.88 -33.78
CA MET A 69 28.28 -4.87 -34.16
C MET A 69 27.89 -6.11 -34.95
N LEU A 70 28.79 -6.62 -35.79
CA LEU A 70 28.60 -7.91 -36.47
C LEU A 70 28.52 -9.05 -35.47
N ALA A 71 29.43 -9.11 -34.50
CA ALA A 71 29.39 -10.15 -33.46
C ALA A 71 28.10 -10.07 -32.60
N PHE A 72 27.63 -8.86 -32.28
CA PHE A 72 26.36 -8.65 -31.59
C PHE A 72 25.16 -9.11 -32.44
N ALA A 73 25.11 -8.72 -33.71
CA ALA A 73 24.06 -9.11 -34.65
C ALA A 73 24.01 -10.63 -34.86
N THR A 74 25.17 -11.29 -34.97
CA THR A 74 25.27 -12.75 -35.08
C THR A 74 24.71 -13.44 -33.84
N LYS A 75 25.10 -13.01 -32.62
CA LYS A 75 24.53 -13.55 -31.38
C LYS A 75 23.03 -13.31 -31.24
N LEU A 76 22.54 -12.18 -31.73
CA LEU A 76 21.10 -11.87 -31.71
C LEU A 76 20.34 -12.79 -32.65
N ARG A 77 20.88 -13.07 -33.84
CA ARG A 77 20.32 -14.03 -34.80
C ARG A 77 20.37 -15.49 -34.32
N GLU A 78 21.40 -15.87 -33.58
CA GLU A 78 21.45 -17.20 -32.94
C GLU A 78 20.31 -17.40 -31.94
N LYS A 79 19.93 -16.34 -31.22
CA LYS A 79 18.81 -16.35 -30.26
C LYS A 79 17.45 -16.16 -30.92
N GLN A 80 17.40 -15.42 -32.03
CA GLN A 80 16.18 -15.10 -32.77
C GLN A 80 16.44 -15.26 -34.28
N PRO A 81 16.27 -16.49 -34.83
CA PRO A 81 16.57 -16.77 -36.24
C PRO A 81 15.73 -15.95 -37.23
N ASP A 82 14.51 -15.57 -36.83
CA ASP A 82 13.53 -14.88 -37.65
C ASP A 82 13.53 -13.35 -37.48
N ILE A 83 14.57 -12.78 -36.84
CA ILE A 83 14.66 -11.34 -36.60
C ILE A 83 14.63 -10.54 -37.92
N THR A 84 13.78 -9.52 -37.99
CA THR A 84 13.69 -8.68 -39.20
C THR A 84 14.81 -7.64 -39.24
N ALA A 85 15.06 -7.04 -40.41
CA ALA A 85 16.03 -5.95 -40.54
C ALA A 85 15.64 -4.70 -39.72
N ALA A 86 14.34 -4.46 -39.51
CA ALA A 86 13.87 -3.36 -38.68
C ALA A 86 14.19 -3.62 -37.20
N ASP A 87 13.88 -4.82 -36.70
CA ASP A 87 14.13 -5.21 -35.30
C ASP A 87 15.63 -5.24 -34.99
N LEU A 88 16.44 -5.76 -35.93
CA LEU A 88 17.89 -5.75 -35.81
C LEU A 88 18.44 -4.31 -35.75
N ARG A 89 17.92 -3.40 -36.58
CA ARG A 89 18.32 -1.99 -36.56
C ARG A 89 17.98 -1.33 -35.22
N GLU A 90 16.80 -1.57 -34.69
CA GLU A 90 16.38 -1.03 -33.39
C GLU A 90 17.27 -1.55 -32.25
N ALA A 91 17.59 -2.85 -32.24
CA ALA A 91 18.51 -3.45 -31.27
C ALA A 91 19.93 -2.86 -31.36
N LEU A 92 20.44 -2.65 -32.58
CA LEU A 92 21.74 -2.00 -32.82
C LEU A 92 21.74 -0.53 -32.37
N VAL A 93 20.66 0.22 -32.65
CA VAL A 93 20.50 1.59 -32.16
C VAL A 93 20.49 1.62 -30.64
N GLY A 94 19.79 0.69 -29.98
CA GLY A 94 19.79 0.55 -28.53
C GLY A 94 21.20 0.28 -27.96
N GLU A 95 21.94 -0.64 -28.57
CA GLU A 95 23.31 -0.97 -28.16
C GLU A 95 24.30 0.18 -28.41
N LEU A 96 24.14 0.92 -29.51
CA LEU A 96 24.96 2.09 -29.81
C LEU A 96 24.63 3.28 -28.92
N ARG A 97 23.36 3.48 -28.54
CA ARG A 97 22.96 4.46 -27.53
C ARG A 97 23.58 4.11 -26.18
N LYS A 98 23.55 2.84 -25.76
CA LYS A 98 24.29 2.39 -24.58
C LYS A 98 25.76 2.77 -24.70
N ARG A 99 26.44 2.46 -25.80
CA ARG A 99 27.88 2.78 -25.96
C ARG A 99 28.17 4.29 -25.97
N ARG A 100 27.35 5.08 -26.66
CA ARG A 100 27.44 6.56 -26.69
C ARG A 100 27.25 7.15 -25.30
N ASP A 101 26.29 6.62 -24.55
CA ASP A 101 25.91 7.11 -23.22
C ASP A 101 26.70 6.38 -22.09
N GLY A 102 27.72 5.58 -22.46
CA GLY A 102 28.63 4.88 -21.55
C GLY A 102 27.98 3.79 -20.69
N GLY A 103 27.01 3.08 -21.26
CA GLY A 103 26.16 2.07 -20.64
C GLY A 103 26.94 0.81 -20.25
N GLY A 104 27.12 0.66 -18.94
CA GLY A 104 27.65 -0.52 -18.26
C GLY A 104 28.55 -0.18 -17.08
N VAL A 105 29.30 0.92 -17.15
CA VAL A 105 30.33 1.24 -16.15
C VAL A 105 30.05 2.59 -15.50
N VAL A 106 29.91 2.59 -14.18
CA VAL A 106 29.89 3.79 -13.36
C VAL A 106 31.29 4.40 -13.37
N THR A 107 31.40 5.65 -13.83
CA THR A 107 32.67 6.40 -13.82
C THR A 107 32.67 7.44 -12.69
N PRO A 108 33.84 7.91 -12.22
CA PRO A 108 33.90 8.99 -11.24
C PRO A 108 33.13 10.25 -11.65
N ALA A 109 33.15 10.60 -12.94
CA ALA A 109 32.37 11.72 -13.47
C ALA A 109 30.85 11.49 -13.40
N LYS A 110 30.38 10.25 -13.59
CA LYS A 110 28.95 9.90 -13.40
C LYS A 110 28.54 9.99 -11.93
N ILE A 111 29.40 9.53 -11.01
CA ILE A 111 29.16 9.66 -9.57
C ILE A 111 29.03 11.13 -9.19
N GLN A 112 29.96 11.99 -9.63
CA GLN A 112 29.88 13.43 -9.39
C GLN A 112 28.56 14.02 -9.91
N LYS A 113 28.17 13.68 -11.15
CA LYS A 113 26.90 14.13 -11.72
C LYS A 113 25.70 13.69 -10.87
N TYR A 114 25.63 12.42 -10.45
CA TYR A 114 24.55 11.92 -9.61
C TYR A 114 24.49 12.65 -8.25
N VAL A 115 25.64 12.97 -7.67
CA VAL A 115 25.71 13.73 -6.42
C VAL A 115 25.22 15.17 -6.61
N GLU A 116 25.63 15.85 -7.69
CA GLU A 116 25.17 17.21 -8.00
C GLU A 116 23.67 17.27 -8.24
N GLU A 117 23.14 16.35 -9.05
CA GLU A 117 21.70 16.22 -9.30
C GLU A 117 20.95 15.94 -8.00
N ALA A 118 21.50 15.06 -7.15
CA ALA A 118 20.88 14.70 -5.90
C ALA A 118 20.81 15.86 -4.90
N VAL A 119 21.91 16.60 -4.73
CA VAL A 119 21.96 17.76 -3.84
C VAL A 119 21.10 18.90 -4.38
N SER A 120 21.17 19.19 -5.68
CA SER A 120 20.38 20.25 -6.31
C SER A 120 18.88 20.03 -6.18
N TRP A 121 18.43 18.80 -6.47
CA TRP A 121 17.02 18.43 -6.30
C TRP A 121 16.59 18.51 -4.84
N THR A 122 17.39 17.96 -3.93
CA THR A 122 17.06 17.94 -2.49
C THR A 122 16.99 19.35 -1.92
N ALA A 123 17.93 20.23 -2.27
CA ALA A 123 17.91 21.62 -1.83
C ALA A 123 16.71 22.39 -2.41
N THR A 124 16.33 22.11 -3.66
CA THR A 124 15.11 22.67 -4.26
C THR A 124 13.87 22.26 -3.49
N CYS A 125 13.77 20.99 -3.09
CA CYS A 125 12.61 20.45 -2.40
C CYS A 125 12.53 20.84 -0.91
N TYR A 126 13.67 20.93 -0.20
CA TYR A 126 13.69 21.02 1.26
C TYR A 126 14.42 22.25 1.83
N GLU A 127 15.25 22.93 1.05
CA GLU A 127 16.08 24.06 1.52
C GLU A 127 15.72 25.39 0.84
N GLY A 128 14.67 25.42 0.00
CA GLY A 128 14.12 26.64 -0.59
C GLY A 128 14.76 27.09 -1.91
N GLY A 129 15.71 26.33 -2.46
CA GLY A 129 16.31 26.63 -3.77
C GLY A 129 17.44 25.70 -4.18
N ALA A 130 17.65 25.55 -5.48
CA ALA A 130 18.72 24.72 -6.03
C ALA A 130 20.10 25.26 -5.61
N ARG A 131 20.99 24.35 -5.21
CA ARG A 131 22.41 24.65 -4.95
C ARG A 131 23.30 23.51 -5.43
N SER A 132 24.58 23.81 -5.61
CA SER A 132 25.60 22.79 -5.88
C SER A 132 26.03 22.08 -4.59
N ALA A 133 26.51 20.85 -4.74
CA ALA A 133 27.17 20.12 -3.66
C ALA A 133 28.44 20.85 -3.21
N THR A 134 28.61 21.03 -1.90
CA THR A 134 29.87 21.50 -1.33
C THR A 134 30.99 20.47 -1.54
N PRO A 135 32.27 20.87 -1.48
CA PRO A 135 33.39 19.91 -1.59
C PRO A 135 33.32 18.77 -0.55
N SER A 136 32.84 19.06 0.66
CA SER A 136 32.63 18.04 1.70
C SER A 136 31.51 17.08 1.36
N GLU A 137 30.36 17.57 0.87
CA GLU A 137 29.26 16.70 0.42
C GLU A 137 29.68 15.85 -0.78
N MET A 138 30.44 16.43 -1.70
CA MET A 138 30.97 15.71 -2.87
C MET A 138 31.87 14.55 -2.46
N ALA A 139 32.80 14.80 -1.52
CA ALA A 139 33.68 13.76 -0.99
C ALA A 139 32.89 12.66 -0.26
N GLU A 140 31.93 13.08 0.58
CA GLU A 140 31.08 12.19 1.35
C GLU A 140 30.24 11.26 0.46
N TRP A 141 29.50 11.82 -0.51
CA TRP A 141 28.61 11.03 -1.35
C TRP A 141 29.35 10.23 -2.43
N THR A 142 30.54 10.67 -2.84
CA THR A 142 31.44 9.86 -3.67
C THR A 142 31.93 8.64 -2.89
N ALA A 143 32.27 8.79 -1.60
CA ALA A 143 32.66 7.67 -0.75
C ALA A 143 31.50 6.67 -0.57
N PHE A 144 30.28 7.16 -0.34
CA PHE A 144 29.07 6.32 -0.31
C PHE A 144 28.87 5.55 -1.62
N ALA A 145 28.93 6.22 -2.77
CA ALA A 145 28.74 5.57 -4.06
C ALA A 145 29.77 4.47 -4.32
N ASN A 146 31.05 4.72 -3.99
CA ASN A 146 32.12 3.72 -4.10
C ASN A 146 31.90 2.53 -3.17
N GLN A 147 31.44 2.78 -1.94
CA GLN A 147 31.12 1.71 -1.00
C GLN A 147 29.92 0.89 -1.47
N GLN A 148 28.88 1.53 -2.00
CA GLN A 148 27.70 0.85 -2.54
C GLN A 148 28.05 -0.08 -3.70
N MET A 149 28.93 0.36 -4.60
CA MET A 149 29.44 -0.48 -5.70
C MET A 149 30.34 -1.63 -5.20
N LYS A 150 31.06 -1.44 -4.09
CA LYS A 150 31.90 -2.48 -3.48
C LYS A 150 31.05 -3.56 -2.83
N ASP A 151 30.02 -3.16 -2.10
CA ASP A 151 29.13 -4.07 -1.37
C ASP A 151 28.13 -4.75 -2.32
N ASN A 152 27.76 -4.08 -3.42
CA ASN A 152 26.84 -4.59 -4.44
C ASN A 152 27.43 -4.41 -5.85
N PRO A 153 28.33 -5.32 -6.30
CA PRO A 153 29.03 -5.20 -7.59
C PRO A 153 28.11 -5.20 -8.82
N GLU A 154 26.88 -5.71 -8.69
CA GLU A 154 25.87 -5.76 -9.77
C GLU A 154 25.03 -4.47 -9.87
N THR A 155 25.27 -3.48 -9.02
CA THR A 155 24.51 -2.22 -9.02
C THR A 155 24.60 -1.53 -10.37
N THR A 156 23.44 -1.33 -11.00
CA THR A 156 23.36 -0.59 -12.27
C THR A 156 23.53 0.91 -12.05
N PRO A 157 23.89 1.70 -13.08
CA PRO A 157 23.96 3.15 -12.96
C PRO A 157 22.67 3.80 -12.44
N ASP A 158 21.51 3.30 -12.84
CA ASP A 158 20.21 3.80 -12.40
C ASP A 158 19.95 3.47 -10.92
N GLN A 159 20.30 2.24 -10.49
CA GLN A 159 20.22 1.85 -9.09
C GLN A 159 21.16 2.68 -8.21
N LEU A 160 22.37 2.97 -8.69
CA LEU A 160 23.33 3.80 -7.97
C LEU A 160 22.83 5.26 -7.87
N SER A 161 22.30 5.81 -8.96
CA SER A 161 21.72 7.15 -8.97
C SER A 161 20.56 7.26 -7.96
N ALA A 162 19.64 6.30 -7.97
CA ALA A 162 18.54 6.22 -7.01
C ALA A 162 19.04 6.11 -5.56
N ALA A 163 20.04 5.26 -5.30
CA ALA A 163 20.62 5.11 -3.97
C ALA A 163 21.27 6.40 -3.47
N ILE A 164 22.01 7.12 -4.32
CA ILE A 164 22.60 8.43 -3.97
C ILE A 164 21.51 9.46 -3.68
N MET A 165 20.48 9.54 -4.54
CA MET A 165 19.33 10.42 -4.38
C MET A 165 18.62 10.18 -3.04
N ASP A 166 18.32 8.91 -2.72
CA ASP A 166 17.68 8.54 -1.46
C ASP A 166 18.56 8.86 -0.26
N ALA A 167 19.87 8.60 -0.33
CA ALA A 167 20.79 8.88 0.77
C ALA A 167 20.94 10.38 1.05
N VAL A 168 21.09 11.19 -0.01
CA VAL A 168 21.14 12.66 0.08
C VAL A 168 19.84 13.21 0.67
N ARG A 169 18.69 12.76 0.14
CA ARG A 169 17.36 13.14 0.67
C ARG A 169 17.24 12.77 2.14
N ASN A 170 17.59 11.53 2.50
CA ASN A 170 17.48 11.04 3.88
C ASN A 170 18.39 11.83 4.82
N LYS A 171 19.56 12.29 4.39
CA LYS A 171 20.39 13.17 5.21
C LYS A 171 19.75 14.55 5.39
N ALA A 172 19.25 15.16 4.31
CA ALA A 172 18.63 16.48 4.36
C ALA A 172 17.34 16.52 5.19
N THR A 173 16.51 15.46 5.12
CA THR A 173 15.32 15.30 5.97
C THR A 173 15.67 14.79 7.37
N GLY A 174 16.94 14.50 7.64
CA GLY A 174 17.45 13.98 8.90
C GLY A 174 17.14 12.51 9.18
N MET A 175 16.53 11.76 8.25
CA MET A 175 16.24 10.33 8.35
C MET A 175 17.48 9.43 8.45
N SER A 176 18.67 9.92 8.07
CA SER A 176 19.95 9.24 8.25
C SER A 176 20.98 10.13 8.94
N ALA A 177 21.93 9.51 9.64
CA ALA A 177 23.02 10.19 10.34
C ALA A 177 24.19 10.58 9.40
N GLY A 178 24.03 10.43 8.09
CA GLY A 178 25.03 10.77 7.07
C GLY A 178 25.19 9.68 6.01
N ALA A 179 26.23 9.81 5.17
CA ALA A 179 26.53 8.89 4.06
C ALA A 179 26.79 7.43 4.42
N SER A 180 26.92 7.09 5.71
CA SER A 180 26.96 5.68 6.12
C SER A 180 25.61 4.96 5.95
N GLY A 181 24.54 5.67 5.59
CA GLY A 181 23.19 5.12 5.46
C GLY A 181 22.57 4.71 6.81
N LYS A 182 23.31 4.89 7.93
CA LYS A 182 22.80 4.57 9.27
C LYS A 182 21.59 5.44 9.57
N VAL A 183 20.49 4.79 9.87
CA VAL A 183 19.22 5.41 10.23
C VAL A 183 19.42 6.34 11.43
N ASN A 184 18.84 7.54 11.38
CA ASN A 184 18.88 8.47 12.50
C ASN A 184 17.80 8.13 13.52
N VAL A 185 18.02 7.05 14.25
CA VAL A 185 17.09 6.53 15.25
C VAL A 185 16.72 7.61 16.28
N ASP A 186 17.66 8.44 16.70
CA ASP A 186 17.42 9.53 17.64
C ASP A 186 16.41 10.55 17.14
N LYS A 187 16.53 10.94 15.86
CA LYS A 187 15.56 11.84 15.25
C LYS A 187 14.17 11.22 15.20
N PHE A 188 14.06 9.94 14.83
CA PHE A 188 12.77 9.25 14.80
C PHE A 188 12.11 9.21 16.18
N ILE A 189 12.90 8.95 17.22
CA ILE A 189 12.42 8.97 18.61
C ILE A 189 11.97 10.38 19.01
N GLN A 190 12.77 11.42 18.71
CA GLN A 190 12.43 12.80 19.03
C GLN A 190 11.16 13.26 18.33
N ASP A 191 11.02 12.98 17.03
CA ASP A 191 9.85 13.34 16.24
C ASP A 191 8.61 12.60 16.77
N ALA A 192 8.73 11.30 17.09
CA ALA A 192 7.64 10.49 17.64
C ALA A 192 7.18 10.96 19.03
N VAL A 193 8.12 11.28 19.93
CA VAL A 193 7.82 11.78 21.28
C VAL A 193 7.20 13.17 21.22
N SER A 194 7.79 14.07 20.43
CA SER A 194 7.27 15.43 20.24
C SER A 194 5.85 15.42 19.68
N TRP A 195 5.59 14.60 18.65
CA TRP A 195 4.26 14.46 18.09
C TRP A 195 3.28 13.86 19.10
N SER A 196 3.64 12.75 19.76
CA SER A 196 2.75 12.06 20.69
C SER A 196 2.43 12.90 21.94
N SER A 197 3.40 13.65 22.47
CA SER A 197 3.16 14.54 23.61
C SER A 197 2.29 15.73 23.21
N ASN A 198 2.49 16.28 22.00
CA ASN A 198 1.66 17.37 21.50
C ASN A 198 0.21 16.93 21.31
N VAL A 199 -0.01 15.73 20.76
CA VAL A 199 -1.36 15.20 20.50
C VAL A 199 -2.06 14.74 21.78
N TYR A 200 -1.38 14.04 22.69
CA TYR A 200 -2.03 13.34 23.81
C TYR A 200 -1.73 13.93 25.20
N GLN A 201 -0.70 14.77 25.34
CA GLN A 201 -0.27 15.34 26.63
C GLN A 201 -0.39 16.87 26.68
N GLY A 202 -0.93 17.49 25.62
CA GLY A 202 -1.23 18.92 25.58
C GLY A 202 -0.01 19.83 25.34
N GLY A 203 1.14 19.28 24.93
CA GLY A 203 2.31 20.07 24.58
C GLY A 203 3.47 19.27 23.99
N SER A 204 4.15 19.85 23.00
CA SER A 204 5.38 19.27 22.43
C SER A 204 6.51 19.27 23.47
N ARG A 205 7.21 18.14 23.61
CA ARG A 205 8.43 18.01 24.40
C ARG A 205 9.45 17.16 23.66
N SER A 206 10.70 17.28 24.08
CA SER A 206 11.77 16.37 23.64
C SER A 206 11.75 15.06 24.42
N ALA A 207 12.28 14.00 23.80
CA ALA A 207 12.55 12.74 24.46
C ALA A 207 13.60 12.92 25.56
N THR A 208 13.33 12.36 26.74
CA THR A 208 14.29 12.28 27.85
C THR A 208 15.41 11.29 27.52
N SER A 209 16.53 11.34 28.25
CA SER A 209 17.65 10.39 28.06
C SER A 209 17.22 8.93 28.27
N ALA A 210 16.30 8.68 29.21
CA ALA A 210 15.76 7.35 29.47
C ALA A 210 14.89 6.85 28.31
N GLU A 211 14.04 7.71 27.74
CA GLU A 211 13.24 7.38 26.56
C GLU A 211 14.12 7.14 25.33
N LEU A 212 15.14 7.97 25.10
CA LEU A 212 16.11 7.76 24.02
C LEU A 212 16.79 6.38 24.14
N GLN A 213 17.28 6.03 25.33
CA GLN A 213 17.93 4.75 25.54
C GLN A 213 16.98 3.56 25.32
N LYS A 214 15.75 3.67 25.84
CA LYS A 214 14.71 2.65 25.67
C LYS A 214 14.34 2.45 24.21
N TRP A 215 14.04 3.52 23.49
CA TRP A 215 13.57 3.42 22.11
C TRP A 215 14.69 3.09 21.12
N ARG A 216 15.95 3.40 21.45
CA ARG A 216 17.11 2.85 20.73
C ARG A 216 17.16 1.33 20.83
N ALA A 217 17.03 0.78 22.05
CA ALA A 217 17.01 -0.67 22.24
C ALA A 217 15.85 -1.35 21.49
N PHE A 218 14.68 -0.69 21.44
CA PHE A 218 13.56 -1.13 20.62
C PHE A 218 13.90 -1.11 19.12
N ALA A 219 14.48 -0.02 18.62
CA ALA A 219 14.86 0.10 17.21
C ALA A 219 15.92 -0.94 16.81
N ASP A 220 16.96 -1.12 17.64
CA ASP A 220 18.03 -2.10 17.43
C ASP A 220 17.46 -3.53 17.36
N LYS A 221 16.56 -3.88 18.28
CA LYS A 221 15.87 -5.17 18.25
C LYS A 221 15.00 -5.31 17.00
N THR A 222 14.23 -4.28 16.66
CA THR A 222 13.33 -4.30 15.51
C THR A 222 14.09 -4.50 14.19
N MET A 223 15.25 -3.86 14.04
CA MET A 223 16.15 -4.06 12.89
C MET A 223 16.83 -5.43 12.92
N ALA A 224 17.19 -5.96 14.10
CA ALA A 224 17.77 -7.30 14.22
C ALA A 224 16.75 -8.39 13.84
N ASP A 225 15.50 -8.22 14.25
CA ASP A 225 14.40 -9.14 13.93
C ASP A 225 13.93 -8.99 12.46
N ASN A 226 14.22 -7.86 11.81
CA ASN A 226 13.81 -7.55 10.42
C ASN A 226 14.97 -6.90 9.62
N PRO A 227 15.94 -7.68 9.11
CA PRO A 227 17.14 -7.15 8.46
C PRO A 227 16.87 -6.30 7.20
N ASP A 228 15.77 -6.57 6.51
CA ASP A 228 15.38 -5.87 5.27
C ASP A 228 14.47 -4.65 5.53
N MET A 229 14.27 -4.26 6.80
CA MET A 229 13.41 -3.13 7.16
C MET A 229 13.99 -1.80 6.66
N THR A 230 13.18 -1.04 5.93
CA THR A 230 13.56 0.30 5.46
C THR A 230 13.50 1.33 6.59
N SER A 231 14.23 2.44 6.45
CA SER A 231 14.20 3.55 7.42
C SER A 231 12.78 4.10 7.65
N ALA A 232 11.95 4.14 6.61
CA ALA A 232 10.56 4.60 6.71
C ALA A 232 9.69 3.64 7.54
N GLN A 233 9.88 2.33 7.37
CA GLN A 233 9.20 1.32 8.19
C GLN A 233 9.66 1.37 9.64
N LEU A 234 10.96 1.58 9.89
CA LEU A 234 11.48 1.74 11.25
C LEU A 234 10.93 3.01 11.92
N GLN A 235 10.85 4.13 11.18
CA GLN A 235 10.25 5.36 11.69
C GLN A 235 8.78 5.14 12.10
N ALA A 236 8.00 4.48 11.24
CA ALA A 236 6.60 4.17 11.54
C ALA A 236 6.47 3.26 12.77
N ALA A 237 7.30 2.23 12.88
CA ALA A 237 7.31 1.32 14.03
C ALA A 237 7.64 2.04 15.35
N ILE A 238 8.64 2.93 15.34
CA ILE A 238 8.98 3.76 16.52
C ILE A 238 7.81 4.69 16.86
N GLN A 239 7.20 5.33 15.87
CA GLN A 239 6.08 6.25 16.09
C GLN A 239 4.86 5.54 16.69
N ASP A 240 4.51 4.36 16.18
CA ASP A 240 3.43 3.55 16.73
C ASP A 240 3.74 3.08 18.15
N ALA A 241 4.96 2.62 18.43
CA ALA A 241 5.34 2.15 19.76
C ALA A 241 5.32 3.29 20.81
N VAL A 242 5.82 4.48 20.45
CA VAL A 242 5.76 5.68 21.30
C VAL A 242 4.31 6.11 21.53
N ARG A 243 3.46 6.10 20.49
CA ARG A 243 2.03 6.41 20.61
C ARG A 243 1.34 5.43 21.55
N ASP A 244 1.58 4.14 21.38
CA ASP A 244 0.97 3.09 22.19
C ASP A 244 1.35 3.25 23.66
N GLU A 245 2.58 3.67 23.95
CA GLU A 245 3.01 3.91 25.34
C GLU A 245 2.37 5.16 25.93
N VAL A 246 2.37 6.27 25.20
CA VAL A 246 1.78 7.54 25.65
C VAL A 246 0.27 7.40 25.88
N THR A 247 -0.41 6.63 25.03
CA THR A 247 -1.82 6.30 25.18
C THR A 247 -2.06 5.20 26.23
N GLY A 248 -1.01 4.50 26.67
CA GLY A 248 -1.04 3.42 27.66
C GLY A 248 -1.55 2.08 27.14
N VAL A 249 -1.67 1.94 25.81
CA VAL A 249 -2.06 0.73 25.08
C VAL A 249 -0.91 -0.29 25.05
N SER A 250 0.34 0.15 25.21
CA SER A 250 1.48 -0.74 25.48
C SER A 250 1.95 -0.65 26.94
N SER A 251 2.48 -1.77 27.42
CA SER A 251 3.33 -1.83 28.61
C SER A 251 4.75 -1.48 28.21
N GLY A 252 5.51 -0.85 29.10
CA GLY A 252 6.83 -0.26 28.81
C GLY A 252 7.94 -1.19 28.28
N SER A 253 7.63 -2.47 28.04
CA SER A 253 8.48 -3.46 27.36
C SER A 253 7.99 -3.85 25.95
N GLY A 254 7.04 -3.09 25.36
CA GLY A 254 6.54 -3.31 23.99
C GLY A 254 5.40 -4.32 23.85
N GLY A 255 4.94 -4.93 24.95
CA GLY A 255 3.77 -5.80 24.95
C GLY A 255 2.48 -5.02 25.19
N ALA A 256 1.34 -5.46 24.65
CA ALA A 256 0.05 -4.79 24.86
C ALA A 256 -0.35 -4.74 26.34
N ASN A 257 -0.81 -3.58 26.81
CA ASN A 257 -1.39 -3.41 28.15
C ASN A 257 -2.85 -3.86 28.13
N LEU A 258 -3.06 -5.18 28.18
CA LEU A 258 -4.39 -5.79 28.04
C LEU A 258 -5.39 -5.24 29.06
N ASP A 259 -4.97 -4.99 30.30
CA ASP A 259 -5.87 -4.47 31.33
C ASP A 259 -6.41 -3.09 30.97
N LYS A 260 -5.54 -2.18 30.50
CA LYS A 260 -5.98 -0.86 30.06
C LYS A 260 -6.84 -0.93 28.81
N ILE A 261 -6.39 -1.66 27.78
CA ILE A 261 -7.13 -1.82 26.52
C ILE A 261 -8.55 -2.33 26.78
N ILE A 262 -8.69 -3.38 27.60
CA ILE A 262 -9.99 -3.97 27.92
C ILE A 262 -10.85 -3.00 28.72
N ASN A 263 -10.28 -2.29 29.70
CA ASN A 263 -11.04 -1.30 30.47
C ASN A 263 -11.50 -0.13 29.61
N ASP A 264 -10.67 0.39 28.70
CA ASP A 264 -11.03 1.47 27.79
C ASP A 264 -12.14 1.03 26.83
N ALA A 265 -12.03 -0.19 26.27
CA ALA A 265 -13.05 -0.78 25.41
C ALA A 265 -14.40 -0.96 26.13
N VAL A 266 -14.39 -1.52 27.35
CA VAL A 266 -15.61 -1.72 28.15
C VAL A 266 -16.21 -0.40 28.61
N SER A 267 -15.39 0.56 29.04
CA SER A 267 -15.85 1.88 29.45
C SER A 267 -16.53 2.62 28.30
N TRP A 268 -15.91 2.61 27.12
CA TRP A 268 -16.51 3.19 25.91
C TRP A 268 -17.81 2.50 25.53
N ALA A 269 -17.84 1.17 25.48
CA ALA A 269 -19.03 0.43 25.10
C ALA A 269 -20.17 0.62 26.11
N ALA A 270 -19.87 0.64 27.41
CA ALA A 270 -20.86 0.93 28.45
C ALA A 270 -21.42 2.35 28.31
N LYS A 271 -20.58 3.34 28.03
CA LYS A 271 -21.03 4.71 27.79
C LYS A 271 -22.02 4.77 26.62
N VAL A 272 -21.72 4.07 25.54
CA VAL A 272 -22.52 4.08 24.31
C VAL A 272 -23.83 3.28 24.45
N TYR A 273 -23.81 2.11 25.07
CA TYR A 273 -24.98 1.19 25.09
C TYR A 273 -25.70 1.10 26.43
N GLN A 274 -25.06 1.49 27.53
CA GLN A 274 -25.61 1.39 28.90
C GLN A 274 -25.84 2.77 29.53
N GLY A 275 -25.49 3.86 28.83
CA GLY A 275 -25.74 5.24 29.28
C GLY A 275 -24.78 5.75 30.36
N GLY A 276 -23.69 5.03 30.64
CA GLY A 276 -22.71 5.43 31.65
C GLY A 276 -21.37 4.70 31.51
N GLU A 277 -20.29 5.33 31.97
CA GLU A 277 -18.96 4.73 31.97
C GLU A 277 -18.82 3.75 33.15
N ARG A 278 -18.19 2.59 32.90
CA ARG A 278 -17.79 1.63 33.94
C ARG A 278 -16.52 0.90 33.55
N GLY A 279 -15.78 0.40 34.54
CA GLY A 279 -14.68 -0.53 34.31
C GLY A 279 -15.15 -1.93 33.91
N ALA A 280 -14.21 -2.72 33.40
CA ALA A 280 -14.40 -4.14 33.18
C ALA A 280 -14.47 -4.89 34.52
N THR A 281 -15.42 -5.82 34.63
CA THR A 281 -15.50 -6.74 35.76
C THR A 281 -14.36 -7.78 35.70
N PRO A 282 -14.02 -8.48 36.79
CA PRO A 282 -13.00 -9.54 36.77
C PRO A 282 -13.29 -10.66 35.75
N ALA A 283 -14.57 -10.99 35.54
CA ALA A 283 -14.99 -11.98 34.55
C ALA A 283 -14.78 -11.47 33.11
N GLU A 284 -15.14 -10.22 32.83
CA GLU A 284 -14.89 -9.59 31.53
C GLU A 284 -13.38 -9.47 31.26
N LEU A 285 -12.58 -9.06 32.25
CA LEU A 285 -11.12 -9.02 32.12
C LEU A 285 -10.54 -10.39 31.75
N THR A 286 -11.02 -11.47 32.39
CA THR A 286 -10.57 -12.83 32.08
C THR A 286 -10.95 -13.23 30.66
N LYS A 287 -12.23 -13.06 30.28
CA LYS A 287 -12.76 -13.35 28.94
C LYS A 287 -11.97 -12.63 27.85
N TRP A 288 -11.75 -11.33 28.01
CA TRP A 288 -11.11 -10.51 26.98
C TRP A 288 -9.59 -10.71 26.93
N LYS A 289 -8.94 -11.08 28.04
CA LYS A 289 -7.54 -11.53 28.03
C LYS A 289 -7.36 -12.82 27.26
N GLU A 290 -8.25 -13.80 27.42
CA GLU A 290 -8.22 -15.04 26.65
C GLU A 290 -8.39 -14.78 25.15
N PHE A 291 -9.36 -13.92 24.77
CA PHE A 291 -9.54 -13.48 23.39
C PHE A 291 -8.28 -12.81 22.83
N ALA A 292 -7.68 -11.88 23.59
CA ALA A 292 -6.49 -11.16 23.17
C ALA A 292 -5.28 -12.10 22.98
N ASN A 293 -5.08 -13.02 23.92
CA ASN A 293 -4.01 -14.02 23.83
C ASN A 293 -4.20 -14.94 22.63
N LYS A 294 -5.44 -15.33 22.31
CA LYS A 294 -5.73 -16.11 21.10
C LYS A 294 -5.39 -15.32 19.84
N LYS A 295 -5.76 -14.04 19.76
CA LYS A 295 -5.40 -13.17 18.62
C LYS A 295 -3.89 -13.01 18.44
N LEU A 296 -3.14 -12.89 19.54
CA LEU A 296 -1.68 -12.84 19.51
C LEU A 296 -1.05 -14.19 19.14
N ALA A 297 -1.66 -15.32 19.51
CA ALA A 297 -1.22 -16.64 19.08
C ALA A 297 -1.46 -16.85 17.58
N ASP A 298 -2.62 -16.43 17.07
CA ASP A 298 -2.99 -16.52 15.66
C ASP A 298 -2.15 -15.56 14.78
N ASN A 299 -1.75 -14.41 15.33
CA ASN A 299 -0.89 -13.44 14.67
C ASN A 299 0.13 -12.81 15.64
N PRO A 300 1.32 -13.45 15.81
CA PRO A 300 2.36 -12.96 16.73
C PRO A 300 2.93 -11.58 16.39
N GLY A 301 2.74 -11.10 15.15
CA GLY A 301 3.19 -9.78 14.71
C GLY A 301 2.16 -8.66 14.90
N MET A 302 1.00 -8.94 15.53
CA MET A 302 -0.07 -7.95 15.74
C MET A 302 0.39 -6.83 16.68
N THR A 303 0.19 -5.57 16.27
CA THR A 303 0.56 -4.41 17.11
C THR A 303 -0.42 -4.19 18.25
N PRO A 304 -0.02 -3.54 19.37
CA PRO A 304 -0.95 -3.21 20.46
C PRO A 304 -2.14 -2.37 19.99
N SER A 305 -1.94 -1.43 19.07
CA SER A 305 -3.03 -0.68 18.41
C SER A 305 -4.01 -1.60 17.66
N GLN A 306 -3.54 -2.55 16.85
CA GLN A 306 -4.40 -3.50 16.14
C GLN A 306 -5.17 -4.40 17.11
N LEU A 307 -4.50 -4.86 18.16
CA LEU A 307 -5.12 -5.66 19.22
C LEU A 307 -6.19 -4.85 19.97
N SER A 308 -5.94 -3.56 20.22
CA SER A 308 -6.89 -2.64 20.83
C SER A 308 -8.17 -2.50 20.01
N SER A 309 -8.06 -2.27 18.70
CA SER A 309 -9.21 -2.23 17.80
C SER A 309 -9.99 -3.55 17.79
N ALA A 310 -9.30 -4.69 17.73
CA ALA A 310 -9.94 -6.00 17.75
C ALA A 310 -10.70 -6.28 19.06
N ILE A 311 -10.14 -5.87 20.20
CA ILE A 311 -10.82 -5.98 21.50
C ILE A 311 -12.01 -5.02 21.57
N GLN A 312 -11.87 -3.79 21.09
CA GLN A 312 -12.95 -2.81 21.10
C GLN A 312 -14.13 -3.26 20.24
N ASP A 313 -13.89 -3.79 19.05
CA ASP A 313 -14.93 -4.35 18.19
C ASP A 313 -15.63 -5.54 18.88
N ALA A 314 -14.86 -6.49 19.42
CA ALA A 314 -15.44 -7.65 20.09
C ALA A 314 -16.26 -7.26 21.34
N VAL A 315 -15.79 -6.32 22.15
CA VAL A 315 -16.52 -5.79 23.32
C VAL A 315 -17.80 -5.05 22.89
N ARG A 316 -17.71 -4.22 21.85
CA ARG A 316 -18.88 -3.54 21.27
C ARG A 316 -19.92 -4.55 20.84
N ASP A 317 -19.49 -5.59 20.13
CA ASP A 317 -20.42 -6.54 19.55
C ASP A 317 -21.01 -7.47 20.61
N ASP A 318 -20.26 -7.84 21.65
CA ASP A 318 -20.76 -8.52 22.85
C ASP A 318 -21.83 -7.68 23.59
N MET A 319 -21.60 -6.38 23.77
CA MET A 319 -22.58 -5.47 24.39
C MET A 319 -23.83 -5.25 23.55
N ARG A 320 -23.69 -5.21 22.22
CA ARG A 320 -24.84 -5.20 21.31
C ARG A 320 -25.57 -6.56 21.29
N GLY A 321 -24.91 -7.62 21.76
CA GLY A 321 -25.39 -9.00 21.73
C GLY A 321 -25.08 -9.75 20.43
N VAL A 322 -24.35 -9.15 19.49
CA VAL A 322 -24.18 -9.59 18.09
C VAL A 322 -22.77 -10.03 17.69
N GLY A 323 -21.76 -10.05 18.57
CA GLY A 323 -20.41 -10.50 18.17
C GLY A 323 -19.59 -11.25 19.20
N GLY A 324 -20.24 -12.07 20.01
CA GLY A 324 -19.60 -13.28 20.52
C GLY A 324 -19.72 -14.45 19.52
N PRO A 325 -19.00 -15.58 19.73
CA PRO A 325 -19.37 -16.84 19.09
C PRO A 325 -20.88 -17.05 19.26
N ALA A 326 -21.60 -17.49 18.24
CA ALA A 326 -23.06 -17.54 18.32
C ALA A 326 -23.60 -18.45 19.45
N GLU A 327 -22.77 -19.35 19.98
CA GLU A 327 -23.01 -20.11 21.21
C GLU A 327 -23.19 -19.24 22.48
N SER A 328 -22.62 -18.03 22.47
CA SER A 328 -22.69 -17.03 23.55
C SER A 328 -23.77 -15.95 23.33
N ALA A 329 -24.53 -16.06 22.23
CA ALA A 329 -25.57 -15.08 21.90
C ALA A 329 -26.68 -15.03 22.97
N PRO A 330 -27.20 -13.84 23.31
CA PRO A 330 -28.32 -13.69 24.24
C PRO A 330 -29.64 -14.08 23.54
N LEU A 331 -29.86 -15.40 23.35
CA LEU A 331 -30.96 -15.95 22.55
C LEU A 331 -32.34 -15.42 22.96
N GLU A 332 -32.60 -15.26 24.25
CA GLU A 332 -33.88 -14.70 24.73
C GLU A 332 -34.11 -13.28 24.20
N ARG A 333 -33.07 -12.44 24.20
CA ARG A 333 -33.14 -11.07 23.67
C ARG A 333 -33.37 -11.09 22.16
N PHE A 334 -32.66 -11.94 21.44
CA PHE A 334 -32.84 -12.07 19.98
C PHE A 334 -34.24 -12.52 19.59
N VAL A 335 -34.82 -13.46 20.36
CA VAL A 335 -36.21 -13.87 20.13
C VAL A 335 -37.18 -12.72 20.43
N LYS A 336 -36.98 -11.97 21.51
CA LYS A 336 -37.81 -10.78 21.81
C LYS A 336 -37.70 -9.71 20.73
N ASP A 337 -36.49 -9.39 20.29
CA ASP A 337 -36.24 -8.41 19.23
C ASP A 337 -36.85 -8.87 17.89
N ALA A 338 -36.78 -10.17 17.58
CA ALA A 338 -37.41 -10.74 16.40
C ALA A 338 -38.94 -10.68 16.46
N PHE A 339 -39.56 -10.99 17.59
CA PHE A 339 -41.01 -10.86 17.78
C PHE A 339 -41.46 -9.42 17.64
N LYS A 340 -40.75 -8.49 18.27
CA LYS A 340 -41.02 -7.06 18.13
C LYS A 340 -40.97 -6.64 16.66
N TRP A 341 -39.88 -6.94 15.96
CA TRP A 341 -39.70 -6.59 14.54
C TRP A 341 -40.78 -7.21 13.63
N VAL A 342 -41.06 -8.51 13.77
CA VAL A 342 -42.02 -9.20 12.90
C VAL A 342 -43.46 -8.71 13.16
N PHE A 343 -43.88 -8.53 14.42
CA PHE A 343 -45.26 -8.12 14.71
C PHE A 343 -45.50 -6.62 14.45
N GLU A 344 -44.47 -5.78 14.58
CA GLU A 344 -44.52 -4.39 14.14
C GLU A 344 -44.67 -4.30 12.61
N LEU A 345 -43.83 -4.99 11.84
CA LEU A 345 -43.79 -4.85 10.38
C LEU A 345 -44.84 -5.67 9.61
N TYR A 346 -45.18 -6.87 10.08
CA TYR A 346 -46.05 -7.80 9.33
C TYR A 346 -47.48 -7.85 9.87
N MET A 347 -47.70 -7.52 11.14
CA MET A 347 -49.03 -7.61 11.78
C MET A 347 -49.60 -6.24 12.15
N ASN A 348 -48.94 -5.14 11.75
CA ASN A 348 -49.36 -3.76 12.01
C ASN A 348 -49.66 -3.48 13.50
N GLN A 349 -48.92 -4.14 14.40
CA GLN A 349 -49.10 -3.87 15.82
C GLN A 349 -48.52 -2.51 16.21
N PRO A 350 -49.21 -1.75 17.08
CA PRO A 350 -48.72 -0.47 17.56
C PRO A 350 -47.40 -0.61 18.33
N THR A 351 -46.42 0.26 18.01
CA THR A 351 -45.09 0.31 18.66
C THR A 351 -45.15 0.56 20.17
N ASP A 352 -46.25 1.11 20.69
CA ASP A 352 -46.48 1.34 22.12
C ASP A 352 -46.99 0.10 22.87
N LYS A 353 -47.37 -0.98 22.17
CA LYS A 353 -47.79 -2.27 22.73
C LYS A 353 -47.26 -3.45 21.89
N PRO A 354 -45.94 -3.68 21.86
CA PRO A 354 -45.37 -4.80 21.11
C PRO A 354 -45.85 -6.14 21.69
N ARG A 355 -46.08 -7.14 20.81
CA ARG A 355 -46.29 -8.52 21.26
C ARG A 355 -44.99 -9.04 21.85
N GLU A 356 -45.01 -9.24 23.16
CA GLU A 356 -43.98 -10.00 23.86
C GLU A 356 -44.17 -11.51 23.60
N PRO A 357 -43.10 -12.26 23.29
CA PRO A 357 -43.17 -13.71 23.19
C PRO A 357 -43.44 -14.32 24.56
N THR A 358 -44.24 -15.38 24.58
CA THR A 358 -44.46 -16.19 25.78
C THR A 358 -43.20 -16.96 26.16
N ALA A 359 -43.09 -17.41 27.42
CA ALA A 359 -41.98 -18.24 27.88
C ALA A 359 -41.81 -19.53 27.05
N ARG A 360 -42.92 -20.09 26.54
CA ARG A 360 -42.89 -21.24 25.64
C ARG A 360 -42.29 -20.88 24.29
N GLU A 361 -42.69 -19.76 23.69
CA GLU A 361 -42.14 -19.30 22.40
C GLU A 361 -40.66 -18.95 22.52
N ILE A 362 -40.24 -18.30 23.62
CA ILE A 362 -38.82 -18.03 23.90
C ILE A 362 -38.03 -19.33 23.89
N ARG A 363 -38.51 -20.35 24.59
CA ARG A 363 -37.84 -21.65 24.67
C ARG A 363 -37.78 -22.34 23.31
N ASP A 364 -38.88 -22.37 22.58
CA ASP A 364 -38.99 -23.12 21.32
C ASP A 364 -38.13 -22.45 20.22
N TRP A 365 -38.11 -21.11 20.14
CA TRP A 365 -37.25 -20.37 19.22
C TRP A 365 -35.77 -20.37 19.62
N SER A 366 -35.46 -20.39 20.92
CA SER A 366 -34.09 -20.60 21.40
C SER A 366 -33.57 -21.99 21.04
N ASN A 367 -34.43 -23.02 21.08
CA ASN A 367 -34.06 -24.37 20.64
C ASN A 367 -33.86 -24.43 19.13
N TYR A 368 -34.72 -23.78 18.35
CA TYR A 368 -34.53 -23.63 16.90
C TYR A 368 -33.17 -22.98 16.58
N ALA A 369 -32.82 -21.87 17.25
CA ALA A 369 -31.53 -21.20 17.07
C ALA A 369 -30.34 -22.15 17.37
N LYS A 370 -30.43 -22.92 18.47
CA LYS A 370 -29.42 -23.93 18.84
C LYS A 370 -29.31 -25.05 17.81
N GLU A 371 -30.40 -25.45 17.17
CA GLU A 371 -30.36 -26.44 16.08
C GLU A 371 -29.73 -25.89 14.80
N GLN A 372 -29.94 -24.60 14.49
CA GLN A 372 -29.28 -23.95 13.35
C GLN A 372 -27.77 -23.84 13.57
N LEU A 373 -27.34 -23.55 14.80
CA LEU A 373 -25.92 -23.57 15.18
C LEU A 373 -25.29 -24.96 15.04
N LYS A 374 -26.01 -26.02 15.39
CA LYS A 374 -25.52 -27.40 15.18
C LYS A 374 -25.34 -27.74 13.69
N LYS A 375 -26.14 -27.14 12.81
CA LYS A 375 -26.07 -27.36 11.36
C LYS A 375 -25.01 -26.49 10.70
N ASN A 376 -24.83 -25.26 11.19
CA ASN A 376 -23.90 -24.27 10.69
C ASN A 376 -23.12 -23.67 11.87
N PRO A 377 -21.98 -24.29 12.27
CA PRO A 377 -21.24 -23.87 13.46
C PRO A 377 -20.52 -22.53 13.30
N ASP A 378 -20.31 -22.06 12.06
CA ASP A 378 -19.60 -20.81 11.75
C ASP A 378 -20.50 -19.57 11.75
N LEU A 379 -21.78 -19.70 12.11
CA LEU A 379 -22.70 -18.55 12.17
C LEU A 379 -22.21 -17.53 13.20
N THR A 380 -22.23 -16.26 12.82
CA THR A 380 -22.09 -15.15 13.77
C THR A 380 -23.39 -14.94 14.54
N ALA A 381 -23.35 -14.19 15.63
CA ALA A 381 -24.58 -13.86 16.35
C ALA A 381 -25.52 -12.96 15.51
N GLU A 382 -25.00 -12.14 14.59
CA GLU A 382 -25.81 -11.40 13.60
C GLU A 382 -26.50 -12.34 12.58
N ASP A 383 -25.79 -13.34 12.08
CA ASP A 383 -26.39 -14.36 11.19
C ASP A 383 -27.48 -15.13 11.93
N LEU A 384 -27.23 -15.49 13.19
CA LEU A 384 -28.21 -16.21 14.01
C LEU A 384 -29.46 -15.36 14.30
N GLN A 385 -29.29 -14.06 14.56
CA GLN A 385 -30.41 -13.14 14.73
C GLN A 385 -31.27 -13.07 13.46
N SER A 386 -30.63 -12.95 12.30
CA SER A 386 -31.30 -12.94 11.01
C SER A 386 -32.04 -14.26 10.73
N VAL A 387 -31.43 -15.40 11.07
CA VAL A 387 -32.06 -16.73 10.97
C VAL A 387 -33.30 -16.86 11.85
N ILE A 388 -33.28 -16.33 13.07
CA ILE A 388 -34.45 -16.32 13.96
C ILE A 388 -35.55 -15.42 13.40
N GLN A 389 -35.22 -14.22 12.92
CA GLN A 389 -36.17 -13.27 12.33
C GLN A 389 -36.84 -13.85 11.08
N ASP A 390 -36.07 -14.41 10.16
CA ASP A 390 -36.59 -15.05 8.94
C ASP A 390 -37.41 -16.30 9.25
N GLY A 391 -36.97 -17.11 10.22
CA GLY A 391 -37.71 -18.27 10.69
C GLY A 391 -39.08 -17.88 11.20
N LEU A 392 -39.14 -16.85 12.07
CA LEU A 392 -40.39 -16.35 12.63
C LEU A 392 -41.31 -15.79 11.55
N ARG A 393 -40.76 -14.99 10.62
CA ARG A 393 -41.50 -14.46 9.46
C ARG A 393 -42.14 -15.56 8.63
N ARG A 394 -41.40 -16.64 8.32
CA ARG A 394 -41.92 -17.79 7.55
C ARG A 394 -42.97 -18.58 8.32
N ALA A 395 -42.79 -18.75 9.63
CA ALA A 395 -43.76 -19.45 10.48
C ALA A 395 -45.10 -18.70 10.53
N LEU A 396 -45.07 -17.37 10.58
CA LEU A 396 -46.29 -16.54 10.55
C LEU A 396 -46.91 -16.43 9.15
N GLY A 397 -46.11 -16.42 8.08
CA GLY A 397 -46.61 -16.36 6.70
C GLY A 397 -47.25 -17.66 6.18
N ASN A 398 -47.10 -18.77 6.92
CA ASN A 398 -47.73 -20.06 6.63
C ASN A 398 -48.98 -20.34 7.49
N MET A 399 -49.42 -19.36 8.31
CA MET A 399 -50.73 -19.34 8.97
C MET A 399 -51.70 -18.52 8.14
#